data_AF-A0AA86R2D9-F1
#
_entry.id   AF-A0AA86R2D9-F1
#
_cell.length_a   1.000
_cell.length_b   1.000
_cell.length_c   1.000
_cell.angle_alpha   90.00
_cell.angle_beta   90.00
_cell.angle_gamma   90.00
#
_symmetry.space_group_name_H-M   'P 1'
#
loop_
_entity.id
_entity.type
_entity.pdbx_description
1 polymer ?
#
loop_
_entity_poly.entity_id
_entity_poly.type
_entity_poly.pdbx_seq_one_letter_code
_entity_poly.pdbx_strand_id
1 'polypeptide(L)'
;MGYIQAIQVRLGGLDYMWYFNYTETPLPEIKQIRVNTYCTQHLPTQAWVHEEGVAAPKHACIRATNVKPLLDNTTNETFKPAPGPVNDYFEVDGRQYKLLPRKLQKKVEYGRKKAPKEQPITSIYSGDKLPKNFDWRNVDGKSYVPSPFDQKKCGSCYACATSYMMMSRYMVQEKTTEYPMLSVQHLVDCNEYSQGCGGGFGEHVGRFVEDYGILTEKDYGVYEGVEKECHAKDLKNADRYYFTATQTFGGYYGAITDPVEMQWELFRQGPMAVNIFVDDVYFRKFDPYGFDNSVNLTDDNENRHYFYDQNNHLVLLIGWVTEEITINDVTKNETFWIIQNSWGTSWGPQKDGTMKIAMGYNSYAIESEPVTTYYRSSGAFRPKAQINTYQITTIVLGVLAGIFAVATVLFAVLFFLRKKRVAYEQVE
;
A
#
# COMPACT_ATOMS: atom_id res chain seq x y z
N MET A 1 11.53 1.40 1.93
CA MET A 1 11.24 1.17 3.36
C MET A 1 9.75 1.35 3.53
N GLY A 2 9.06 0.41 4.18
CA GLY A 2 7.69 0.61 4.65
C GLY A 2 7.75 1.35 5.99
N TYR A 3 7.94 2.67 5.91
CA TYR A 3 8.25 3.53 7.05
C TYR A 3 9.38 2.98 7.95
N ILE A 4 9.22 2.98 9.27
CA ILE A 4 10.16 2.36 10.24
C ILE A 4 9.94 0.87 10.48
N GLN A 5 8.92 0.24 9.87
CA GLN A 5 8.52 -1.12 10.26
C GLN A 5 9.10 -2.21 9.37
N ALA A 6 9.25 -1.93 8.07
CA ALA A 6 9.64 -2.92 7.10
C ALA A 6 10.68 -2.40 6.11
N ILE A 7 11.51 -3.31 5.62
CA ILE A 7 12.36 -3.08 4.46
C ILE A 7 11.76 -3.82 3.28
N GLN A 8 11.69 -3.13 2.14
CA GLN A 8 11.35 -3.70 0.85
C GLN A 8 12.53 -3.47 -0.10
N VAL A 9 12.96 -4.52 -0.80
CA VAL A 9 14.08 -4.50 -1.74
C VAL A 9 13.65 -5.20 -3.02
N ARG A 10 13.75 -4.48 -4.13
CA ARG A 10 13.57 -5.04 -5.48
C ARG A 10 14.93 -5.29 -6.11
N LEU A 11 15.26 -6.56 -6.36
CA LEU A 11 16.56 -6.97 -6.88
C LEU A 11 16.44 -8.25 -7.70
N GLY A 12 16.96 -8.22 -8.93
CA GLY A 12 17.04 -9.41 -9.77
C GLY A 12 15.68 -9.96 -10.24
N GLY A 13 14.66 -9.10 -10.36
CA GLY A 13 13.29 -9.50 -10.71
C GLY A 13 12.54 -10.15 -9.55
N LEU A 14 13.04 -9.99 -8.33
CA LEU A 14 12.40 -10.43 -7.09
C LEU A 14 12.18 -9.22 -6.18
N ASP A 15 11.02 -9.18 -5.53
CA ASP A 15 10.72 -8.22 -4.48
C ASP A 15 10.78 -8.95 -3.14
N TYR A 16 11.63 -8.45 -2.24
CA TYR A 16 11.85 -8.97 -0.91
C TYR A 16 11.26 -7.99 0.08
N MET A 17 10.48 -8.49 1.03
CA MET A 17 9.93 -7.66 2.10
C MET A 17 10.09 -8.36 3.43
N TRP A 18 10.51 -7.63 4.47
CA TRP A 18 10.56 -8.14 5.82
C TRP A 18 10.32 -7.05 6.86
N TYR A 19 9.63 -7.42 7.94
CA TYR A 19 9.39 -6.55 9.09
C TYR A 19 10.47 -6.78 10.14
N PHE A 20 10.92 -5.72 10.81
CA PHE A 20 11.84 -5.86 11.93
C PHE A 20 11.21 -6.68 13.06
N ASN A 21 12.01 -7.52 13.70
CA ASN A 21 11.57 -8.24 14.89
C ASN A 21 11.29 -7.22 16.02
N TYR A 22 10.23 -7.41 16.79
CA TYR A 22 9.93 -6.52 17.91
C TYR A 22 9.24 -7.24 19.07
N THR A 23 9.26 -6.60 20.23
CA THR A 23 8.48 -7.01 21.41
C THR A 23 7.68 -5.83 21.92
N GLU A 24 6.45 -6.08 22.37
CA GLU A 24 5.61 -5.10 23.04
C GLU A 24 5.60 -5.32 24.55
N THR A 25 5.83 -4.25 25.30
CA THR A 25 5.69 -4.19 26.76
C THR A 25 4.62 -3.16 27.11
N PRO A 26 3.46 -3.56 27.61
CA PRO A 26 2.47 -2.61 28.11
C PRO A 26 3.04 -1.76 29.26
N LEU A 27 2.73 -0.46 29.26
CA LEU A 27 3.04 0.50 30.33
C LEU A 27 1.72 1.06 30.89
N PRO A 28 1.02 0.31 31.77
CA PRO A 28 -0.33 0.66 32.23
C PRO A 28 -0.41 2.00 32.97
N GLU A 29 0.64 2.36 33.70
CA GLU A 29 0.75 3.57 34.52
C GLU A 29 0.61 4.86 33.71
N ILE A 30 1.05 4.85 32.46
CA ILE A 30 0.99 5.99 31.54
C ILE A 30 0.12 5.71 30.30
N LYS A 31 -0.62 4.60 30.30
CA LYS A 31 -1.49 4.15 29.20
C LYS A 31 -0.76 4.06 27.85
N GLN A 32 0.48 3.59 27.87
CA GLN A 32 1.30 3.42 26.67
C GLN A 32 1.70 1.96 26.46
N ILE A 33 2.27 1.67 25.30
CA ILE A 33 2.96 0.43 24.98
C ILE A 33 4.37 0.78 24.52
N ARG A 34 5.37 0.15 25.13
CA ARG A 34 6.75 0.21 24.68
C ARG A 34 7.01 -0.88 23.66
N VAL A 35 7.45 -0.50 22.48
CA VAL A 35 7.87 -1.37 21.39
C VAL A 35 9.40 -1.36 21.33
N ASN A 36 10.02 -2.51 21.60
CA ASN A 36 11.46 -2.69 21.37
C ASN A 36 11.65 -3.36 20.02
N THR A 37 12.29 -2.68 19.08
CA THR A 37 12.57 -3.19 17.73
C THR A 37 14.01 -3.67 17.65
N TYR A 38 14.23 -4.88 17.17
CA TYR A 38 15.56 -5.49 17.01
C TYR A 38 16.04 -5.34 15.56
N CYS A 39 17.03 -4.49 15.33
CA CYS A 39 17.48 -4.14 13.98
C CYS A 39 18.33 -5.23 13.31
N THR A 40 18.72 -6.26 14.07
CA THR A 40 19.48 -7.43 13.58
C THR A 40 18.61 -8.48 12.93
N GLN A 41 17.32 -8.54 13.30
CA GLN A 41 16.43 -9.65 13.01
C GLN A 41 15.12 -9.16 12.38
N HIS A 42 14.49 -10.03 11.61
CA HIS A 42 13.13 -9.83 11.14
C HIS A 42 12.16 -10.73 11.89
N LEU A 43 10.87 -10.43 11.80
CA LEU A 43 9.81 -11.32 12.28
C LEU A 43 9.80 -12.63 11.46
N PRO A 44 9.85 -13.81 12.10
CA PRO A 44 9.93 -15.09 11.41
C PRO A 44 8.78 -15.35 10.42
N THR A 45 7.60 -14.80 10.70
CA THR A 45 6.38 -14.99 9.91
C THR A 45 6.10 -13.84 8.96
N GLN A 46 6.88 -12.76 9.01
CA GLN A 46 6.66 -11.57 8.19
C GLN A 46 7.90 -11.23 7.36
N ALA A 47 8.34 -12.21 6.59
CA ALA A 47 9.41 -12.04 5.63
C ALA A 47 9.20 -12.93 4.41
N TRP A 48 9.06 -12.29 3.26
CA TRP A 48 8.66 -12.94 2.02
C TRP A 48 9.52 -12.45 0.86
N VAL A 49 9.64 -13.31 -0.15
CA VAL A 49 10.12 -12.96 -1.48
C VAL A 49 9.11 -13.44 -2.50
N HIS A 50 8.94 -12.68 -3.57
CA HIS A 50 8.17 -13.12 -4.72
C HIS A 50 8.76 -12.60 -6.04
N GLU A 51 8.37 -13.22 -7.15
CA GLU A 51 8.69 -12.75 -8.50
C GLU A 51 7.99 -11.41 -8.77
N GLU A 52 8.74 -10.40 -9.25
CA GLU A 52 8.17 -9.12 -9.66
C GLU A 52 7.14 -9.33 -10.78
N GLY A 53 5.96 -8.73 -10.63
CA GLY A 53 4.88 -8.87 -11.59
C GLY A 53 3.52 -9.02 -10.90
N VAL A 54 2.47 -9.10 -11.73
CA VAL A 54 1.07 -9.15 -11.28
C VAL A 54 0.56 -10.59 -11.45
N ALA A 55 -0.27 -11.03 -10.50
CA ALA A 55 -0.97 -12.32 -10.45
C ALA A 55 -0.14 -13.52 -9.97
N ALA A 56 -0.40 -13.90 -8.71
CA ALA A 56 0.10 -15.11 -8.05
C ALA A 56 1.62 -15.31 -8.22
N PRO A 57 2.44 -14.31 -7.84
CA PRO A 57 3.87 -14.49 -7.93
C PRO A 57 4.27 -15.68 -7.03
N LYS A 58 5.28 -16.45 -7.43
CA LYS A 58 5.73 -17.56 -6.59
C LYS A 58 6.26 -16.97 -5.29
N HIS A 59 5.66 -17.35 -4.17
CA HIS A 59 6.08 -16.88 -2.86
C HIS A 59 7.06 -17.87 -2.24
N ALA A 60 8.05 -17.32 -1.53
CA ALA A 60 8.82 -18.08 -0.56
C ALA A 60 8.96 -17.25 0.72
N CYS A 61 8.91 -17.92 1.87
CA CYS A 61 9.34 -17.32 3.12
C CYS A 61 10.87 -17.20 3.10
N ILE A 62 11.40 -16.09 3.62
CA ILE A 62 12.84 -15.86 3.70
C ILE A 62 13.29 -15.66 5.14
N ARG A 63 14.60 -15.81 5.33
CA ARG A 63 15.28 -15.35 6.55
C ARG A 63 16.29 -14.26 6.21
N ALA A 64 16.10 -13.07 6.74
CA ALA A 64 17.04 -11.96 6.64
C ALA A 64 17.87 -11.83 7.93
N THR A 65 19.10 -11.34 7.85
CA THR A 65 19.89 -11.02 9.05
C THR A 65 20.77 -9.83 8.73
N ASN A 66 20.67 -8.78 9.54
CA ASN A 66 21.55 -7.63 9.41
C ASN A 66 22.87 -7.94 10.12
N VAL A 67 23.92 -8.20 9.33
CA VAL A 67 25.22 -8.67 9.83
C VAL A 67 26.01 -7.57 10.54
N LYS A 68 25.76 -6.31 10.20
CA LYS A 68 26.47 -5.16 10.79
C LYS A 68 25.47 -4.01 11.00
N PRO A 69 24.54 -4.16 11.94
CA PRO A 69 23.58 -3.11 12.19
C PRO A 69 24.31 -1.88 12.75
N LEU A 70 23.75 -0.70 12.48
CA LEU A 70 24.23 0.52 13.13
C LEU A 70 23.86 0.55 14.62
N LEU A 71 22.75 -0.11 14.98
CA LEU A 71 22.17 -0.20 16.32
C LEU A 71 21.65 -1.61 16.55
N ASP A 72 21.78 -2.16 17.76
CA ASP A 72 21.23 -3.49 18.05
C ASP A 72 19.71 -3.47 18.18
N ASN A 73 19.18 -2.43 18.82
CA ASN A 73 17.74 -2.21 18.98
C ASN A 73 17.39 -0.71 19.02
N THR A 74 16.11 -0.43 18.87
CA THR A 74 15.50 0.88 19.12
C THR A 74 14.25 0.70 19.96
N THR A 75 13.91 1.70 20.76
CA THR A 75 12.71 1.67 21.61
C THR A 75 11.77 2.80 21.26
N ASN A 76 10.47 2.51 21.24
CA ASN A 76 9.43 3.49 20.98
C ASN A 76 8.24 3.30 21.95
N GLU A 77 7.70 4.37 22.54
CA GLU A 77 6.57 4.32 23.48
C GLU A 77 5.31 4.93 22.86
N THR A 78 4.32 4.12 22.50
CA THR A 78 3.13 4.59 21.77
C THR A 78 1.91 4.69 22.68
N PHE A 79 1.05 5.69 22.46
CA PHE A 79 -0.24 5.79 23.15
C PHE A 79 -1.27 4.84 22.49
N LYS A 80 -1.97 4.02 23.29
CA LYS A 80 -3.21 3.35 22.84
C LYS A 80 -4.37 4.36 22.93
N PRO A 81 -5.22 4.62 21.92
CA PRO A 81 -5.29 4.14 20.54
C PRO A 81 -5.17 5.33 19.54
N ALA A 82 -3.97 5.66 19.09
CA ALA A 82 -3.85 6.45 17.86
C ALA A 82 -3.85 5.46 16.67
N PRO A 83 -4.72 5.63 15.66
CA PRO A 83 -4.57 4.93 14.38
C PRO A 83 -3.16 5.11 13.83
N GLY A 84 -2.53 4.03 13.38
CA GLY A 84 -1.23 4.10 12.71
C GLY A 84 -0.02 4.09 13.65
N PRO A 85 1.18 3.92 13.09
CA PRO A 85 2.41 3.87 13.87
C PRO A 85 2.78 5.27 14.31
N VAL A 86 2.57 5.59 15.59
CA VAL A 86 2.92 6.91 16.13
C VAL A 86 3.64 6.80 17.45
N ASN A 87 4.84 7.36 17.47
CA ASN A 87 5.23 8.28 18.52
C ASN A 87 6.16 9.35 17.95
N ASP A 88 6.12 10.53 18.54
CA ASP A 88 7.06 11.61 18.26
C ASP A 88 8.44 11.27 18.84
N TYR A 89 8.57 10.30 19.75
CA TYR A 89 9.82 10.02 20.43
C TYR A 89 10.28 8.58 20.25
N PHE A 90 11.55 8.42 19.87
CA PHE A 90 12.23 7.12 19.90
C PHE A 90 13.53 7.25 20.70
N GLU A 91 13.89 6.18 21.39
CA GLU A 91 15.13 6.12 22.16
C GLU A 91 16.16 5.26 21.42
N VAL A 92 17.38 5.79 21.35
CA VAL A 92 18.57 5.09 20.87
C VAL A 92 19.67 5.27 21.91
N ASP A 93 20.20 4.15 22.43
CA ASP A 93 21.29 4.14 23.41
C ASP A 93 21.09 5.11 24.60
N GLY A 94 19.89 5.16 25.18
CA GLY A 94 19.58 6.04 26.31
C GLY A 94 19.32 7.51 25.95
N ARG A 95 19.28 7.85 24.66
CA ARG A 95 18.97 9.21 24.18
C ARG A 95 17.61 9.22 23.50
N GLN A 96 16.73 10.13 23.93
CA GLN A 96 15.46 10.37 23.27
C GLN A 96 15.62 11.32 22.08
N TYR A 97 14.99 10.96 20.97
CA TYR A 97 14.94 11.73 19.74
C TYR A 97 13.49 12.09 19.45
N LYS A 98 13.22 13.38 19.17
CA LYS A 98 11.91 13.82 18.70
C LYS A 98 11.85 13.87 17.18
N LEU A 99 10.86 13.22 16.60
CA LEU A 99 10.50 13.28 15.19
C LEU A 99 9.61 14.51 14.99
N LEU A 100 10.08 15.46 14.19
CA LEU A 100 9.26 16.56 13.71
C LEU A 100 9.21 16.48 12.18
N PRO A 101 8.06 16.77 11.56
CA PRO A 101 8.02 16.98 10.13
C PRO A 101 8.97 18.09 9.71
N ARG A 102 9.73 17.80 8.65
CA ARG A 102 10.81 18.64 8.14
C ARG A 102 10.26 19.48 7.01
N LYS A 103 10.92 20.62 6.75
CA LYS A 103 10.79 21.25 5.43
C LYS A 103 11.25 20.28 4.35
N LEU A 104 10.66 20.37 3.16
CA LEU A 104 11.16 19.67 1.97
C LEU A 104 12.68 19.88 1.86
N GLN A 105 13.44 18.79 1.89
CA GLN A 105 14.89 18.87 1.80
C GLN A 105 15.27 19.40 0.42
N LYS A 106 16.19 20.37 0.37
CA LYS A 106 16.85 20.75 -0.88
C LYS A 106 17.61 19.54 -1.42
N LYS A 107 17.49 19.30 -2.73
CA LYS A 107 18.17 18.23 -3.47
C LYS A 107 19.60 18.04 -2.97
N VAL A 108 19.87 16.89 -2.34
CA VAL A 108 21.23 16.52 -1.94
C VAL A 108 21.99 16.17 -3.22
N GLU A 109 22.95 17.01 -3.62
CA GLU A 109 23.85 16.71 -4.72
C GLU A 109 24.83 15.59 -4.28
N TYR A 110 24.45 14.34 -4.50
CA TYR A 110 25.33 13.20 -4.28
C TYR A 110 26.44 13.16 -5.33
N GLY A 111 27.55 13.83 -5.00
CA GLY A 111 28.76 13.85 -5.79
C GLY A 111 28.60 14.65 -7.09
N ARG A 112 29.62 15.45 -7.43
CA ARG A 112 29.75 16.03 -8.77
C ARG A 112 29.94 14.92 -9.81
N LYS A 113 28.86 14.28 -10.23
CA LYS A 113 28.60 14.07 -11.65
C LYS A 113 27.67 15.20 -12.03
N LYS A 114 27.99 15.91 -13.13
CA LYS A 114 27.06 16.87 -13.75
C LYS A 114 25.66 16.30 -13.59
N ALA A 115 24.77 17.02 -12.91
CA ALA A 115 23.36 16.66 -12.90
C ALA A 115 23.03 16.26 -14.34
N PRO A 116 22.47 15.06 -14.58
CA PRO A 116 21.79 14.84 -15.85
C PRO A 116 20.91 16.08 -16.00
N LYS A 117 21.04 16.81 -17.12
CA LYS A 117 20.13 17.92 -17.46
C LYS A 117 18.76 17.48 -16.98
N GLU A 118 18.14 18.29 -16.10
CA GLU A 118 16.82 18.06 -15.49
C GLU A 118 16.13 16.91 -16.20
N GLN A 119 16.07 15.74 -15.56
CA GLN A 119 15.35 14.60 -16.16
C GLN A 119 14.02 15.19 -16.59
N PRO A 120 13.78 15.32 -17.92
CA PRO A 120 12.62 16.06 -18.36
C PRO A 120 11.44 15.33 -17.75
N ILE A 121 10.46 16.09 -17.25
CA ILE A 121 9.08 15.60 -17.15
C ILE A 121 8.88 14.72 -18.39
N THR A 122 8.60 13.43 -18.17
CA THR A 122 8.66 12.39 -19.19
C THR A 122 8.15 12.94 -20.53
N SER A 123 8.95 12.75 -21.59
CA SER A 123 8.95 13.50 -22.86
C SER A 123 7.63 13.61 -23.64
N ILE A 124 6.55 13.02 -23.13
CA ILE A 124 5.20 13.02 -23.69
C ILE A 124 4.43 14.33 -23.47
N TYR A 125 4.90 15.25 -22.62
CA TYR A 125 4.15 16.47 -22.25
C TYR A 125 5.00 17.76 -22.27
N SER A 126 6.06 17.79 -23.09
CA SER A 126 6.83 19.02 -23.29
C SER A 126 5.93 20.13 -23.83
N GLY A 127 5.65 21.15 -23.01
CA GLY A 127 4.81 22.30 -23.37
C GLY A 127 3.51 22.43 -22.57
N ASP A 128 3.10 21.40 -21.81
CA ASP A 128 1.89 21.46 -20.99
C ASP A 128 2.10 22.30 -19.72
N LYS A 129 1.06 23.04 -19.33
CA LYS A 129 1.00 23.79 -18.08
C LYS A 129 -0.07 23.20 -17.19
N LEU A 130 0.26 22.98 -15.92
CA LEU A 130 -0.75 22.63 -14.91
C LEU A 130 -1.78 23.76 -14.80
N PRO A 131 -3.08 23.44 -14.67
CA PRO A 131 -4.09 24.45 -14.39
C PRO A 131 -3.85 25.10 -13.02
N LYS A 132 -4.26 26.36 -12.86
CA LYS A 132 -4.16 27.08 -11.58
C LYS A 132 -4.90 26.33 -10.46
N ASN A 133 -6.08 25.80 -10.76
CA ASN A 133 -6.92 25.03 -9.85
C ASN A 133 -7.31 23.72 -10.52
N PHE A 134 -7.41 22.66 -9.73
CA PHE A 134 -7.84 21.36 -10.21
C PHE A 134 -8.50 20.56 -9.09
N ASP A 135 -9.62 19.90 -9.38
CA ASP A 135 -10.36 19.11 -8.41
C ASP A 135 -11.01 17.91 -9.10
N TRP A 136 -10.59 16.70 -8.74
CA TRP A 136 -11.15 15.47 -9.32
C TRP A 136 -12.64 15.27 -9.03
N ARG A 137 -13.22 16.01 -8.08
CA ARG A 137 -14.67 16.02 -7.84
C ARG A 137 -15.46 16.72 -8.95
N ASN A 138 -14.79 17.53 -9.78
CA ASN A 138 -15.42 18.27 -10.87
C ASN A 138 -14.47 18.44 -12.06
N VAL A 139 -14.37 17.40 -12.88
CA VAL A 139 -13.73 17.45 -14.20
C VAL A 139 -14.83 17.37 -15.26
N ASP A 140 -15.06 18.49 -15.96
CA ASP A 140 -16.13 18.66 -16.94
C ASP A 140 -17.53 18.28 -16.41
N GLY A 141 -17.82 18.64 -15.15
CA GLY A 141 -19.10 18.36 -14.48
C GLY A 141 -19.22 16.93 -13.94
N LYS A 142 -18.15 16.13 -13.97
CA LYS A 142 -18.13 14.75 -13.47
C LYS A 142 -17.18 14.61 -12.28
N SER A 143 -17.57 13.79 -11.30
CA SER A 143 -16.69 13.40 -10.19
C SER A 143 -16.01 12.08 -10.49
N TYR A 144 -14.69 12.05 -10.30
CA TYR A 144 -13.84 10.84 -10.35
C TYR A 144 -13.32 10.49 -8.95
N VAL A 145 -14.03 10.92 -7.91
CA VAL A 145 -13.72 10.61 -6.51
C VAL A 145 -15.00 10.10 -5.83
N PRO A 146 -14.97 8.95 -5.14
CA PRO A 146 -16.10 8.50 -4.32
C PRO A 146 -16.38 9.46 -3.16
N SER A 147 -17.62 9.53 -2.69
CA SER A 147 -18.00 10.38 -1.54
C SER A 147 -17.20 10.05 -0.27
N PRO A 148 -16.90 11.03 0.59
CA PRO A 148 -16.11 10.82 1.81
C PRO A 148 -16.59 9.64 2.65
N PHE A 149 -15.63 8.79 3.04
CA PHE A 149 -15.87 7.59 3.84
C PHE A 149 -15.87 7.89 5.34
N ASP A 150 -16.42 6.99 6.14
CA ASP A 150 -16.29 7.01 7.60
C ASP A 150 -15.62 5.71 8.11
N GLN A 151 -14.36 5.84 8.52
CA GLN A 151 -13.56 4.74 9.07
C GLN A 151 -14.04 4.28 10.46
N LYS A 152 -14.96 5.02 11.10
CA LYS A 152 -15.47 4.80 12.44
C LYS A 152 -14.32 4.85 13.47
N LYS A 153 -14.33 3.94 14.45
CA LYS A 153 -13.32 3.88 15.53
C LYS A 153 -12.10 3.03 15.19
N CYS A 154 -12.12 2.32 14.07
CA CYS A 154 -11.02 1.48 13.63
C CYS A 154 -9.89 2.34 13.07
N GLY A 155 -8.64 1.97 13.35
CA GLY A 155 -7.45 2.62 12.81
C GLY A 155 -7.16 2.24 11.36
N SER A 156 -8.16 2.28 10.48
CA SER A 156 -8.12 1.80 9.10
C SER A 156 -7.95 2.89 8.04
N CYS A 157 -7.46 4.08 8.43
CA CYS A 157 -7.23 5.19 7.50
C CYS A 157 -6.39 4.76 6.28
N TYR A 158 -5.38 3.90 6.50
CA TYR A 158 -4.54 3.32 5.47
C TYR A 158 -5.34 2.53 4.41
N ALA A 159 -6.29 1.69 4.84
CA ALA A 159 -7.15 0.92 3.97
C ALA A 159 -8.18 1.80 3.27
N CYS A 160 -8.74 2.79 3.98
CA CYS A 160 -9.72 3.74 3.45
C CYS A 160 -9.11 4.59 2.33
N ALA A 161 -8.07 5.36 2.62
CA ALA A 161 -7.46 6.28 1.66
C ALA A 161 -6.91 5.53 0.42
N THR A 162 -6.26 4.38 0.62
CA THR A 162 -5.66 3.62 -0.49
C THR A 162 -6.71 2.94 -1.37
N SER A 163 -7.77 2.35 -0.81
CA SER A 163 -8.85 1.78 -1.63
C SER A 163 -9.63 2.85 -2.37
N TYR A 164 -9.84 4.03 -1.77
CA TYR A 164 -10.47 5.17 -2.42
C TYR A 164 -9.62 5.77 -3.53
N MET A 165 -8.30 5.80 -3.35
CA MET A 165 -7.35 6.12 -4.41
C MET A 165 -7.51 5.13 -5.57
N MET A 166 -7.52 3.83 -5.29
CA MET A 166 -7.71 2.78 -6.30
C MET A 166 -9.03 2.91 -7.06
N MET A 167 -10.16 3.11 -6.37
CA MET A 167 -11.47 3.36 -7.00
C MET A 167 -11.45 4.61 -7.88
N SER A 168 -10.80 5.68 -7.42
CA SER A 168 -10.67 6.92 -8.19
C SER A 168 -9.82 6.73 -9.45
N ARG A 169 -8.68 6.04 -9.33
CA ARG A 169 -7.80 5.74 -10.47
C ARG A 169 -8.44 4.78 -11.46
N TYR A 170 -9.29 3.86 -11.01
CA TYR A 170 -10.15 3.07 -11.89
C TYR A 170 -11.06 3.97 -12.72
N MET A 171 -11.80 4.89 -12.08
CA MET A 171 -12.69 5.83 -12.76
C MET A 171 -11.95 6.68 -13.81
N VAL A 172 -10.79 7.24 -13.44
CA VAL A 172 -9.95 8.05 -14.33
C VAL A 172 -9.48 7.23 -15.54
N GLN A 173 -8.96 6.04 -15.32
CA GLN A 173 -8.39 5.19 -16.37
C GLN A 173 -9.47 4.66 -17.34
N GLU A 174 -10.63 4.27 -16.82
CA GLU A 174 -11.77 3.77 -17.60
C GLU A 174 -12.66 4.91 -18.15
N LYS A 175 -12.35 6.17 -17.80
CA LYS A 175 -13.10 7.37 -18.20
C LYS A 175 -14.60 7.27 -17.88
N THR A 176 -14.89 6.77 -16.69
CA THR A 176 -16.24 6.52 -16.17
C THR A 176 -16.38 7.08 -14.77
N THR A 177 -17.61 7.39 -14.37
CA THR A 177 -17.96 7.73 -12.98
C THR A 177 -18.47 6.53 -12.18
N GLU A 178 -18.61 5.37 -12.84
CA GLU A 178 -18.94 4.10 -12.21
C GLU A 178 -17.65 3.42 -11.72
N TYR A 179 -17.68 2.84 -10.53
CA TYR A 179 -16.52 2.16 -9.96
C TYR A 179 -16.92 0.91 -9.20
N PRO A 180 -16.04 -0.10 -9.15
CA PRO A 180 -16.23 -1.21 -8.23
C PRO A 180 -16.06 -0.70 -6.81
N MET A 181 -17.10 -0.83 -5.97
CA MET A 181 -16.98 -0.52 -4.55
C MET A 181 -16.04 -1.55 -3.91
N LEU A 182 -14.78 -1.17 -3.70
CA LEU A 182 -13.76 -2.04 -3.12
C LEU A 182 -14.01 -2.22 -1.62
N SER A 183 -13.86 -3.45 -1.10
CA SER A 183 -14.13 -3.73 0.31
C SER A 183 -12.97 -3.28 1.20
N VAL A 184 -13.19 -2.21 1.97
CA VAL A 184 -12.28 -1.81 3.06
C VAL A 184 -12.20 -2.90 4.12
N GLN A 185 -13.31 -3.62 4.39
CA GLN A 185 -13.34 -4.70 5.37
C GLN A 185 -12.41 -5.86 4.96
N HIS A 186 -12.35 -6.19 3.67
CA HIS A 186 -11.41 -7.20 3.15
C HIS A 186 -9.96 -6.81 3.42
N LEU A 187 -9.62 -5.53 3.25
CA LEU A 187 -8.28 -5.03 3.56
C LEU A 187 -7.97 -5.09 5.06
N VAL A 188 -8.94 -4.78 5.92
CA VAL A 188 -8.75 -4.81 7.38
C VAL A 188 -8.59 -6.24 7.90
N ASP A 189 -9.40 -7.17 7.41
CA ASP A 189 -9.43 -8.54 7.96
C ASP A 189 -8.33 -9.45 7.37
N CYS A 190 -7.98 -9.27 6.10
CA CYS A 190 -7.18 -10.25 5.34
C CYS A 190 -5.77 -9.77 4.99
N ASN A 191 -5.43 -8.49 5.17
CA ASN A 191 -4.12 -7.98 4.77
C ASN A 191 -3.04 -8.34 5.79
N GLU A 192 -2.30 -9.42 5.51
CA GLU A 192 -1.17 -9.90 6.32
C GLU A 192 0.02 -8.93 6.42
N TYR A 193 0.05 -7.89 5.56
CA TYR A 193 1.04 -6.81 5.57
C TYR A 193 0.59 -5.61 6.44
N SER A 194 -0.56 -5.70 7.10
CA SER A 194 -1.08 -4.64 7.98
C SER A 194 -1.54 -5.23 9.31
N GLN A 195 -1.91 -4.36 10.26
CA GLN A 195 -2.32 -4.75 11.61
C GLN A 195 -3.81 -4.48 11.83
N GLY A 196 -4.65 -4.71 10.80
CA GLY A 196 -6.10 -4.55 10.87
C GLY A 196 -6.52 -3.18 11.40
N CYS A 197 -7.21 -3.14 12.54
CA CYS A 197 -7.61 -1.87 13.17
C CYS A 197 -6.49 -1.20 13.99
N GLY A 198 -5.36 -1.86 14.20
CA GLY A 198 -4.16 -1.32 14.83
C GLY A 198 -3.35 -0.39 13.91
N GLY A 199 -3.60 -0.41 12.61
CA GLY A 199 -2.93 0.45 11.63
C GLY A 199 -2.37 -0.32 10.44
N GLY A 200 -1.71 0.42 9.55
CA GLY A 200 -1.10 -0.10 8.34
C GLY A 200 -0.58 1.03 7.46
N PHE A 201 -0.12 0.69 6.26
CA PHE A 201 0.45 1.63 5.29
C PHE A 201 -0.19 1.46 3.92
N GLY A 202 -0.24 2.55 3.14
CA GLY A 202 -0.80 2.50 1.79
C GLY A 202 -0.01 1.57 0.87
N GLU A 203 1.31 1.52 1.02
CA GLU A 203 2.20 0.63 0.27
C GLU A 203 1.85 -0.84 0.53
N HIS A 204 1.56 -1.19 1.78
CA HIS A 204 1.20 -2.56 2.16
C HIS A 204 -0.20 -2.94 1.67
N VAL A 205 -1.13 -1.98 1.58
CA VAL A 205 -2.41 -2.19 0.93
C VAL A 205 -2.22 -2.43 -0.56
N GLY A 206 -1.46 -1.58 -1.24
CA GLY A 206 -1.16 -1.77 -2.66
C GLY A 206 -0.48 -3.11 -2.94
N ARG A 207 0.49 -3.49 -2.11
CA ARG A 207 1.16 -4.80 -2.13
C ARG A 207 0.18 -5.97 -2.01
N PHE A 208 -0.69 -5.94 -1.00
CA PHE A 208 -1.72 -6.96 -0.82
C PHE A 208 -2.62 -7.08 -2.05
N VAL A 209 -2.98 -5.94 -2.64
CA VAL A 209 -3.81 -5.89 -3.84
C VAL A 209 -3.08 -6.38 -5.09
N GLU A 210 -1.76 -6.19 -5.20
CA GLU A 210 -0.93 -6.79 -6.25
C GLU A 210 -0.91 -8.31 -6.16
N ASP A 211 -0.74 -8.86 -4.95
CA ASP A 211 -0.53 -10.29 -4.74
C ASP A 211 -1.84 -11.08 -4.76
N TYR A 212 -2.83 -10.60 -4.02
CA TYR A 212 -4.06 -11.33 -3.71
C TYR A 212 -5.30 -10.76 -4.40
N GLY A 213 -5.21 -9.52 -4.89
CA GLY A 213 -6.34 -8.75 -5.40
C GLY A 213 -7.31 -8.36 -4.28
N ILE A 214 -8.11 -7.33 -4.54
CA ILE A 214 -9.14 -6.84 -3.62
C ILE A 214 -10.53 -7.25 -4.07
N LEU A 215 -11.33 -7.73 -3.13
CA LEU A 215 -12.73 -8.06 -3.31
C LEU A 215 -13.61 -6.80 -3.25
N THR A 216 -14.78 -6.88 -3.87
CA THR A 216 -15.79 -5.81 -3.75
C THR A 216 -16.52 -5.88 -2.41
N GLU A 217 -17.10 -4.77 -1.97
CA GLU A 217 -17.97 -4.69 -0.80
C GLU A 217 -19.17 -5.63 -0.94
N LYS A 218 -19.71 -5.76 -2.16
CA LYS A 218 -20.81 -6.68 -2.47
C LYS A 218 -20.45 -8.14 -2.15
N ASP A 219 -19.22 -8.56 -2.45
CA ASP A 219 -18.81 -9.95 -2.29
C ASP A 219 -18.26 -10.25 -0.89
N TYR A 220 -17.54 -9.31 -0.28
CA TYR A 220 -16.90 -9.52 1.02
C TYR A 220 -17.79 -9.11 2.21
N GLY A 221 -18.59 -8.06 2.05
CA GLY A 221 -19.41 -7.45 3.09
C GLY A 221 -19.11 -5.97 3.31
N VAL A 222 -20.10 -5.29 3.90
CA VAL A 222 -20.05 -3.86 4.26
C VAL A 222 -19.03 -3.63 5.36
N TYR A 223 -18.39 -2.47 5.33
CA TYR A 223 -17.44 -2.08 6.36
C TYR A 223 -18.08 -1.81 7.73
N GLU A 224 -17.62 -2.53 8.75
CA GLU A 224 -18.17 -2.47 10.09
C GLU A 224 -17.38 -1.59 11.05
N GLY A 225 -16.12 -1.27 10.74
CA GLY A 225 -15.28 -0.49 11.64
C GLY A 225 -14.72 -1.29 12.81
N VAL A 226 -14.58 -2.59 12.61
CA VAL A 226 -13.96 -3.55 13.54
C VAL A 226 -13.22 -4.60 12.72
N GLU A 227 -12.13 -5.12 13.27
CA GLU A 227 -11.38 -6.22 12.68
C GLU A 227 -12.06 -7.56 12.96
N LYS A 228 -12.09 -8.43 11.95
CA LYS A 228 -12.68 -9.77 12.01
C LYS A 228 -11.74 -10.82 11.43
N GLU A 229 -12.11 -12.09 11.61
CA GLU A 229 -11.41 -13.18 10.94
C GLU A 229 -11.61 -13.10 9.42
N CYS A 230 -10.52 -13.21 8.67
CA CYS A 230 -10.56 -13.25 7.21
C CYS A 230 -11.34 -14.47 6.67
N HIS A 231 -12.45 -14.22 5.96
CA HIS A 231 -13.25 -15.24 5.27
C HIS A 231 -13.07 -15.26 3.75
N ALA A 232 -12.08 -14.54 3.21
CA ALA A 232 -11.86 -14.43 1.76
C ALA A 232 -11.62 -15.79 1.06
N LYS A 233 -11.13 -16.79 1.79
CA LYS A 233 -10.90 -18.17 1.32
C LYS A 233 -12.19 -18.89 0.91
N ASP A 234 -13.32 -18.50 1.50
CA ASP A 234 -14.62 -19.13 1.26
C ASP A 234 -15.32 -18.52 0.03
N LEU A 235 -14.83 -17.37 -0.47
CA LEU A 235 -15.39 -16.59 -1.58
C LEU A 235 -14.75 -16.94 -2.93
N LYS A 236 -14.97 -18.18 -3.39
CA LYS A 236 -14.29 -18.72 -4.59
C LYS A 236 -14.68 -18.05 -5.91
N ASN A 237 -15.91 -17.55 -6.02
CA ASN A 237 -16.48 -16.98 -7.25
C ASN A 237 -16.64 -15.44 -7.19
N ALA A 238 -16.04 -14.79 -6.20
CA ALA A 238 -16.14 -13.35 -6.03
C ALA A 238 -15.24 -12.59 -7.01
N ASP A 239 -15.67 -11.38 -7.39
CA ASP A 239 -14.91 -10.52 -8.27
C ASP A 239 -13.70 -9.94 -7.53
N ARG A 240 -12.52 -10.08 -8.13
CA ARG A 240 -11.26 -9.54 -7.61
C ARG A 240 -10.66 -8.54 -8.59
N TYR A 241 -10.30 -7.39 -8.06
CA TYR A 241 -9.60 -6.35 -8.79
C TYR A 241 -8.14 -6.35 -8.40
N TYR A 242 -7.26 -6.20 -9.39
CA TYR A 242 -5.82 -6.10 -9.20
C TYR A 242 -5.37 -4.71 -9.60
N PHE A 243 -4.43 -4.19 -8.84
CA PHE A 243 -3.73 -2.94 -9.10
C PHE A 243 -2.24 -3.23 -8.99
N THR A 244 -1.41 -2.34 -9.55
CA THR A 244 -0.03 -2.67 -9.90
C THR A 244 0.90 -1.48 -9.70
N ALA A 245 2.21 -1.74 -9.69
CA ALA A 245 3.26 -0.75 -9.55
C ALA A 245 3.08 0.11 -8.29
N THR A 246 2.76 -0.55 -7.17
CA THR A 246 2.68 0.09 -5.86
C THR A 246 4.06 0.55 -5.41
N GLN A 247 4.16 1.84 -5.08
CA GLN A 247 5.36 2.43 -4.49
C GLN A 247 5.06 3.80 -3.87
N THR A 248 5.91 4.21 -2.93
CA THR A 248 6.06 5.62 -2.58
C THR A 248 6.44 6.41 -3.84
N PHE A 249 5.76 7.53 -4.07
CA PHE A 249 6.03 8.40 -5.20
C PHE A 249 7.46 8.95 -5.12
N GLY A 250 8.12 9.12 -6.26
CA GLY A 250 9.57 9.37 -6.34
C GLY A 250 10.46 8.13 -6.17
N GLY A 251 9.88 6.97 -5.80
CA GLY A 251 10.52 5.66 -5.80
C GLY A 251 11.03 5.19 -4.44
N TYR A 252 11.14 6.06 -3.45
CA TYR A 252 11.46 5.73 -2.06
C TYR A 252 10.92 6.79 -1.10
N TYR A 253 10.88 6.47 0.20
CA TYR A 253 10.45 7.39 1.26
C TYR A 253 11.27 8.68 1.25
N GLY A 254 10.60 9.84 1.21
CA GLY A 254 11.26 11.15 1.20
C GLY A 254 11.98 11.48 -0.12
N ALA A 255 11.70 10.75 -1.21
CA ALA A 255 12.26 11.03 -2.53
C ALA A 255 11.75 12.34 -3.15
N ILE A 256 10.65 12.88 -2.63
CA ILE A 256 10.00 14.06 -3.19
C ILE A 256 10.78 15.30 -2.78
N THR A 257 11.27 16.00 -3.78
CA THR A 257 11.97 17.28 -3.61
C THR A 257 11.19 18.47 -4.13
N ASP A 258 10.15 18.23 -4.94
CA ASP A 258 9.32 19.28 -5.55
C ASP A 258 7.83 18.87 -5.52
N PRO A 259 6.95 19.60 -4.81
CA PRO A 259 5.52 19.30 -4.73
C PRO A 259 4.81 19.42 -6.10
N VAL A 260 5.41 20.11 -7.08
CA VAL A 260 4.87 20.19 -8.44
C VAL A 260 4.87 18.81 -9.12
N GLU A 261 5.80 17.91 -8.76
CA GLU A 261 5.77 16.53 -9.25
C GLU A 261 4.52 15.79 -8.79
N MET A 262 4.07 16.03 -7.54
CA MET A 262 2.81 15.49 -7.04
C MET A 262 1.61 16.08 -7.78
N GLN A 263 1.62 17.38 -8.13
CA GLN A 263 0.55 17.97 -8.95
C GLN A 263 0.45 17.27 -10.31
N TRP A 264 1.58 16.99 -10.97
CA TRP A 264 1.60 16.29 -12.25
C TRP A 264 1.09 14.86 -12.16
N GLU A 265 1.49 14.11 -11.14
CA GLU A 265 1.01 12.75 -10.91
C GLU A 265 -0.49 12.75 -10.64
N LEU A 266 -0.94 13.61 -9.72
CA LEU A 266 -2.35 13.79 -9.39
C LEU A 266 -3.19 14.15 -10.62
N PHE A 267 -2.71 15.09 -11.45
CA PHE A 267 -3.41 15.55 -12.65
C PHE A 267 -3.52 14.46 -13.72
N ARG A 268 -2.48 13.64 -13.89
CA ARG A 268 -2.39 12.67 -14.99
C ARG A 268 -2.99 11.32 -14.64
N GLN A 269 -2.83 10.88 -13.40
CA GLN A 269 -3.08 9.50 -13.00
C GLN A 269 -4.27 9.38 -12.04
N GLY A 270 -4.79 10.49 -11.53
CA GLY A 270 -5.87 10.48 -10.55
C GLY A 270 -5.39 10.74 -9.12
N PRO A 271 -6.33 10.74 -8.15
CA PRO A 271 -6.03 10.90 -6.73
C PRO A 271 -4.87 10.05 -6.21
N MET A 272 -4.23 10.51 -5.13
CA MET A 272 -3.10 9.85 -4.47
C MET A 272 -3.40 9.67 -2.98
N ALA A 273 -2.94 8.57 -2.37
CA ALA A 273 -2.98 8.45 -0.91
C ALA A 273 -1.76 9.18 -0.33
N VAL A 274 -1.95 10.00 0.70
CA VAL A 274 -0.88 10.81 1.30
C VAL A 274 -0.89 10.68 2.81
N ASN A 275 0.31 10.53 3.38
CA ASN A 275 0.49 10.51 4.82
C ASN A 275 0.49 11.94 5.36
N ILE A 276 -0.17 12.12 6.50
CA ILE A 276 -0.17 13.37 7.24
C ILE A 276 0.00 13.14 8.74
N PHE A 277 0.38 14.21 9.43
CA PHE A 277 0.34 14.33 10.88
C PHE A 277 -0.91 15.06 11.34
N VAL A 278 -1.73 14.40 12.14
CA VAL A 278 -2.92 14.95 12.78
C VAL A 278 -2.57 15.30 14.22
N ASP A 279 -2.71 16.58 14.56
CA ASP A 279 -2.56 17.10 15.91
C ASP A 279 -3.84 17.81 16.41
N ASP A 280 -3.95 17.95 17.73
CA ASP A 280 -5.11 18.55 18.38
C ASP A 280 -5.09 20.09 18.38
N VAL A 281 -3.98 20.72 17.99
CA VAL A 281 -3.74 22.17 18.08
C VAL A 281 -4.13 22.89 16.79
N TYR A 282 -3.69 22.36 15.64
CA TYR A 282 -3.79 22.95 14.31
C TYR A 282 -4.75 22.15 13.42
N PHE A 283 -4.52 20.84 13.26
CA PHE A 283 -5.32 20.03 12.33
C PHE A 283 -6.80 19.99 12.72
N ARG A 284 -7.11 19.77 14.00
CA ARG A 284 -8.51 19.80 14.49
C ARG A 284 -9.21 21.15 14.32
N LYS A 285 -8.45 22.24 14.17
CA LYS A 285 -8.99 23.58 13.91
C LYS A 285 -9.00 23.95 12.44
N PHE A 286 -8.64 23.01 11.56
CA PHE A 286 -8.54 23.20 10.12
C PHE A 286 -7.57 24.32 9.71
N ASP A 287 -6.49 24.52 10.48
CA ASP A 287 -5.42 25.42 10.07
C ASP A 287 -4.69 24.81 8.86
N PRO A 288 -4.66 25.47 7.68
CA PRO A 288 -4.03 24.90 6.50
C PRO A 288 -2.51 24.78 6.61
N TYR A 289 -1.84 25.51 7.50
CA TYR A 289 -0.38 25.53 7.60
C TYR A 289 0.18 24.50 8.59
N GLY A 290 -0.59 24.15 9.61
CA GLY A 290 -0.11 23.29 10.69
C GLY A 290 0.87 24.00 11.62
N PHE A 291 1.66 23.20 12.33
CA PHE A 291 2.74 23.73 13.18
C PHE A 291 3.90 24.27 12.32
N ASP A 292 4.68 25.21 12.87
CA ASP A 292 5.78 25.83 12.14
C ASP A 292 6.95 24.84 11.91
N ASN A 293 7.07 24.34 10.69
CA ASN A 293 8.18 23.50 10.21
C ASN A 293 9.50 24.30 10.05
N SER A 294 9.60 25.56 10.48
CA SER A 294 10.81 26.37 10.35
C SER A 294 12.02 25.83 11.11
N VAL A 295 11.79 24.98 12.11
CA VAL A 295 12.84 24.42 12.94
C VAL A 295 13.39 23.15 12.28
N ASN A 296 14.55 23.28 11.64
CA ASN A 296 15.32 22.15 11.11
C ASN A 296 15.94 21.40 12.31
N LEU A 297 15.16 20.56 12.99
CA LEU A 297 15.61 19.80 14.17
C LEU A 297 16.37 18.51 13.80
N THR A 298 16.59 18.21 12.52
CA THR A 298 17.48 17.11 12.16
C THR A 298 18.92 17.54 12.44
N ASP A 299 19.62 16.74 13.25
CA ASP A 299 21.09 16.69 13.33
C ASP A 299 21.63 16.22 11.97
N ASP A 300 21.44 17.06 10.94
CA ASP A 300 21.96 16.91 9.59
C ASP A 300 23.45 17.27 9.62
N ASN A 301 24.23 16.45 10.33
CA ASN A 301 25.61 16.26 9.91
C ASN A 301 25.55 15.70 8.48
N GLU A 302 26.28 16.33 7.56
CA GLU A 302 26.26 16.15 6.09
C GLU A 302 26.37 14.69 5.58
N ASN A 303 26.60 13.72 6.46
CA ASN A 303 26.79 12.30 6.15
C ASN A 303 25.63 11.39 6.59
N ARG A 304 24.56 11.89 7.25
CA ARG A 304 23.43 11.06 7.70
C ARG A 304 22.09 11.72 7.36
N HIS A 305 21.48 11.28 6.27
CA HIS A 305 20.13 11.71 5.91
C HIS A 305 19.10 10.83 6.63
N TYR A 306 18.49 11.38 7.67
CA TYR A 306 17.31 10.76 8.28
C TYR A 306 16.08 11.24 7.50
N PHE A 307 15.65 10.47 6.51
CA PHE A 307 14.42 10.70 5.75
C PHE A 307 13.23 10.22 6.58
N TYR A 308 12.83 10.93 7.63
CA TYR A 308 11.65 10.55 8.39
C TYR A 308 10.88 11.77 8.82
N ASP A 309 9.59 11.78 8.49
CA ASP A 309 8.61 12.75 8.93
C ASP A 309 7.55 12.03 9.77
N GLN A 310 7.11 12.69 10.84
CA GLN A 310 6.11 12.11 11.72
C GLN A 310 4.77 12.07 10.99
N ASN A 311 4.18 10.88 10.87
CA ASN A 311 2.90 10.64 10.22
C ASN A 311 2.03 9.78 11.15
N ASN A 312 0.72 10.05 11.22
CA ASN A 312 -0.22 9.23 12.00
C ASN A 312 -1.56 8.99 11.31
N HIS A 313 -1.75 9.51 10.09
CA HIS A 313 -3.01 9.40 9.39
C HIS A 313 -2.77 9.39 7.88
N LEU A 314 -3.54 8.57 7.15
CA LEU A 314 -3.49 8.50 5.69
C LEU A 314 -4.80 9.08 5.14
N VAL A 315 -4.69 10.04 4.22
CA VAL A 315 -5.82 10.73 3.58
C VAL A 315 -5.70 10.67 2.07
N LEU A 316 -6.77 11.01 1.36
CA LEU A 316 -6.77 11.04 -0.11
C LEU A 316 -6.52 12.46 -0.61
N LEU A 317 -5.48 12.68 -1.39
CA LEU A 317 -5.22 13.93 -2.12
C LEU A 317 -6.01 13.93 -3.43
N ILE A 318 -6.88 14.92 -3.62
CA ILE A 318 -7.88 14.95 -4.70
C ILE A 318 -7.79 16.17 -5.62
N GLY A 319 -7.02 17.19 -5.26
CA GLY A 319 -6.90 18.41 -6.05
C GLY A 319 -5.98 19.45 -5.43
N TRP A 320 -5.94 20.62 -6.04
CA TRP A 320 -5.32 21.83 -5.50
C TRP A 320 -6.09 23.09 -5.93
N VAL A 321 -5.91 24.16 -5.16
CA VAL A 321 -6.47 25.48 -5.45
C VAL A 321 -5.46 26.56 -5.10
N THR A 322 -5.31 27.55 -5.97
CA THR A 322 -4.51 28.75 -5.69
C THR A 322 -5.43 29.92 -5.38
N GLU A 323 -5.30 30.47 -4.18
CA GLU A 323 -6.13 31.55 -3.64
C GLU A 323 -5.27 32.76 -3.29
N GLU A 324 -5.83 33.95 -3.39
CA GLU A 324 -5.17 35.16 -2.90
C GLU A 324 -5.42 35.28 -1.39
N ILE A 325 -4.34 35.38 -0.62
CA ILE A 325 -4.38 35.50 0.84
C ILE A 325 -3.62 36.74 1.29
N THR A 326 -4.06 37.33 2.38
CA THR A 326 -3.39 38.46 3.03
C THR A 326 -2.93 38.04 4.42
N ILE A 327 -1.61 38.03 4.64
CA ILE A 327 -0.99 37.76 5.93
C ILE A 327 -0.12 38.97 6.28
N ASN A 328 -0.35 39.59 7.45
CA ASN A 328 0.41 40.77 7.92
C ASN A 328 0.51 41.88 6.86
N ASP A 329 -0.63 42.25 6.28
CA ASP A 329 -0.76 43.26 5.21
C ASP A 329 0.00 42.96 3.90
N VAL A 330 0.49 41.72 3.73
CA VAL A 330 1.09 41.24 2.50
C VAL A 330 0.12 40.31 1.78
N THR A 331 -0.33 40.73 0.60
CA THR A 331 -1.17 39.92 -0.29
C THR A 331 -0.31 39.07 -1.22
N LYS A 332 -0.55 37.76 -1.23
CA LYS A 332 0.13 36.80 -2.12
C LYS A 332 -0.84 35.73 -2.62
N ASN A 333 -0.52 35.13 -3.76
CA ASN A 333 -1.17 33.89 -4.18
C ASN A 333 -0.54 32.73 -3.43
N GLU A 334 -1.37 31.93 -2.77
CA GLU A 334 -0.99 30.74 -2.03
C GLU A 334 -1.69 29.52 -2.63
N THR A 335 -0.98 28.40 -2.72
CA THR A 335 -1.55 27.16 -3.27
C THR A 335 -1.79 26.18 -2.14
N PHE A 336 -2.96 25.55 -2.16
CA PHE A 336 -3.37 24.56 -1.19
C PHE A 336 -3.73 23.26 -1.88
N TRP A 337 -3.25 22.16 -1.31
CA TRP A 337 -3.77 20.83 -1.56
C TRP A 337 -5.20 20.71 -1.04
N ILE A 338 -6.04 19.95 -1.74
CA ILE A 338 -7.38 19.55 -1.30
C ILE A 338 -7.32 18.08 -0.91
N ILE A 339 -7.54 17.79 0.37
CA ILE A 339 -7.60 16.42 0.88
C ILE A 339 -9.05 16.01 1.17
N GLN A 340 -9.37 14.75 0.89
CA GLN A 340 -10.58 14.07 1.34
C GLN A 340 -10.20 13.14 2.50
N ASN A 341 -10.86 13.33 3.64
CA ASN A 341 -10.64 12.54 4.85
C ASN A 341 -11.62 11.36 4.92
N SER A 342 -11.37 10.45 5.85
CA SER A 342 -12.16 9.24 6.13
C SER A 342 -12.94 9.34 7.44
N TRP A 343 -13.40 10.54 7.84
CA TRP A 343 -14.18 10.78 9.07
C TRP A 343 -15.62 11.24 8.77
N GLY A 344 -16.16 10.82 7.64
CA GLY A 344 -17.49 11.14 7.17
C GLY A 344 -17.62 12.55 6.59
N THR A 345 -18.74 12.79 5.93
CA THR A 345 -19.05 14.07 5.27
C THR A 345 -19.24 15.22 6.25
N SER A 346 -19.62 14.95 7.50
CA SER A 346 -19.81 15.99 8.53
C SER A 346 -18.49 16.57 9.08
N TRP A 347 -17.35 16.01 8.68
CA TRP A 347 -16.04 16.53 9.00
C TRP A 347 -15.60 17.62 7.99
N GLY A 348 -14.62 18.43 8.38
CA GLY A 348 -14.07 19.51 7.55
C GLY A 348 -14.71 20.88 7.84
N PRO A 349 -14.06 21.97 7.42
CA PRO A 349 -14.55 23.33 7.64
C PRO A 349 -15.84 23.60 6.86
N GLN A 350 -16.03 22.99 5.69
CA GLN A 350 -17.25 23.11 4.88
C GLN A 350 -18.29 22.02 5.14
N LYS A 351 -18.03 21.07 6.07
CA LYS A 351 -18.91 19.91 6.30
C LYS A 351 -19.14 19.08 5.02
N ASP A 352 -18.06 18.86 4.28
CA ASP A 352 -18.03 18.07 3.04
C ASP A 352 -16.97 16.96 3.08
N GLY A 353 -16.40 16.66 4.25
CA GLY A 353 -15.35 15.66 4.43
C GLY A 353 -13.96 16.07 3.90
N THR A 354 -13.79 17.33 3.48
CA THR A 354 -12.52 17.81 2.92
C THR A 354 -11.85 18.90 3.75
N MET A 355 -10.57 19.16 3.48
CA MET A 355 -9.80 20.26 4.06
C MET A 355 -8.73 20.71 3.06
N LYS A 356 -8.31 21.98 3.18
CA LYS A 356 -7.17 22.53 2.45
C LYS A 356 -5.90 22.48 3.31
N ILE A 357 -4.77 22.10 2.71
CA ILE A 357 -3.45 22.09 3.35
C ILE A 357 -2.45 22.86 2.47
N ALA A 358 -1.62 23.70 3.06
CA ALA A 358 -0.66 24.54 2.34
C ALA A 358 0.36 23.68 1.57
N MET A 359 0.57 24.00 0.30
CA MET A 359 1.50 23.31 -0.60
C MET A 359 2.90 23.94 -0.56
N GLY A 360 3.94 23.11 -0.61
CA GLY A 360 5.35 23.51 -0.65
C GLY A 360 5.98 23.79 0.70
N TYR A 361 5.21 23.65 1.78
CA TYR A 361 5.68 23.79 3.16
C TYR A 361 5.91 22.44 3.85
N ASN A 362 5.58 21.33 3.18
CA ASN A 362 5.40 20.02 3.79
C ASN A 362 4.49 20.10 5.03
N SER A 363 3.44 20.93 4.98
CA SER A 363 2.51 21.12 6.09
C SER A 363 1.91 19.78 6.49
N TYR A 364 1.95 19.47 7.79
CA TYR A 364 1.55 18.16 8.31
C TYR A 364 2.25 16.96 7.65
N ALA A 365 3.46 17.12 7.11
CA ALA A 365 4.20 16.07 6.39
C ALA A 365 3.56 15.56 5.08
N ILE A 366 2.55 16.25 4.54
CA ILE A 366 1.76 15.81 3.38
C ILE A 366 2.59 15.48 2.12
N GLU A 367 3.77 16.08 1.97
CA GLU A 367 4.66 15.93 0.81
C GLU A 367 5.79 14.89 1.04
N SER A 368 5.77 14.19 2.19
CA SER A 368 6.89 13.32 2.60
C SER A 368 6.79 11.90 2.04
N GLU A 369 5.59 11.34 2.04
CA GLU A 369 5.32 9.94 1.69
C GLU A 369 3.94 9.77 1.03
N PRO A 370 3.73 10.30 -0.18
CA PRO A 370 2.56 9.98 -0.95
C PRO A 370 2.76 8.63 -1.66
N VAL A 371 1.70 7.84 -1.69
CA VAL A 371 1.68 6.47 -2.19
C VAL A 371 0.91 6.44 -3.49
N THR A 372 1.44 5.71 -4.47
CA THR A 372 0.77 5.46 -5.75
C THR A 372 0.55 3.98 -5.98
N THR A 373 -0.54 3.66 -6.66
CA THR A 373 -0.88 2.32 -7.14
C THR A 373 -1.76 2.49 -8.37
N TYR A 374 -1.54 1.68 -9.41
CA TYR A 374 -2.11 1.93 -10.74
C TYR A 374 -3.05 0.84 -11.19
N TYR A 375 -4.18 1.26 -11.74
CA TYR A 375 -5.10 0.37 -12.43
C TYR A 375 -4.72 0.27 -13.91
N ARG A 376 -4.85 -0.92 -14.50
CA ARG A 376 -4.62 -1.15 -15.94
C ARG A 376 -5.75 -1.99 -16.51
N SER A 377 -6.49 -1.40 -17.46
CA SER A 377 -7.61 -2.06 -18.15
C SER A 377 -7.21 -3.30 -18.96
N SER A 378 -5.96 -3.34 -19.42
CA SER A 378 -5.33 -4.50 -20.08
C SER A 378 -4.17 -5.02 -19.23
N GLY A 379 -4.21 -6.30 -18.87
CA GLY A 379 -3.14 -6.98 -18.14
C GLY A 379 -3.34 -7.15 -16.62
N ALA A 380 -4.35 -6.53 -16.00
CA ALA A 380 -4.71 -6.78 -14.59
C ALA A 380 -5.60 -8.03 -14.39
N PHE A 381 -5.66 -8.90 -15.41
CA PHE A 381 -6.50 -10.09 -15.42
C PHE A 381 -5.69 -11.29 -14.94
N ARG A 382 -6.24 -12.01 -13.94
CA ARG A 382 -5.87 -13.41 -13.67
C ARG A 382 -5.63 -14.11 -15.01
N PRO A 383 -4.43 -14.66 -15.31
CA PRO A 383 -4.39 -15.68 -16.34
C PRO A 383 -5.41 -16.73 -15.89
N LYS A 384 -6.48 -16.94 -16.69
CA LYS A 384 -7.39 -18.07 -16.49
C LYS A 384 -6.49 -19.23 -16.15
N ALA A 385 -6.70 -19.86 -14.98
CA ALA A 385 -5.93 -21.01 -14.56
C ALA A 385 -5.76 -21.87 -15.82
N GLN A 386 -4.54 -21.91 -16.37
CA GLN A 386 -4.24 -22.85 -17.42
C GLN A 386 -4.29 -24.17 -16.68
N ILE A 387 -5.49 -24.74 -16.62
CA ILE A 387 -5.65 -26.16 -16.40
C ILE A 387 -4.86 -26.73 -17.55
N ASN A 388 -3.61 -27.07 -17.26
CA ASN A 388 -2.65 -27.53 -18.23
C ASN A 388 -3.35 -28.69 -18.93
N THR A 389 -3.80 -28.49 -20.17
CA THR A 389 -4.56 -29.50 -20.89
C THR A 389 -3.72 -30.78 -20.98
N TYR A 390 -2.39 -30.60 -20.98
CA TYR A 390 -1.35 -31.61 -20.78
C TYR A 390 -1.54 -32.49 -19.53
N GLN A 391 -1.90 -31.96 -18.35
CA GLN A 391 -2.10 -32.80 -17.16
C GLN A 391 -3.35 -33.67 -17.30
N ILE A 392 -4.45 -33.15 -17.85
CA ILE A 392 -5.66 -33.94 -18.07
C ILE A 392 -5.42 -35.03 -19.11
N THR A 393 -4.80 -34.72 -20.25
CA THR A 393 -4.48 -35.75 -21.26
C THR A 393 -3.52 -36.79 -20.72
N THR A 394 -2.53 -36.42 -19.90
CA THR A 394 -1.59 -37.38 -19.30
C THR A 394 -2.28 -38.28 -18.28
N ILE A 395 -3.16 -37.73 -17.45
CA ILE A 395 -3.96 -38.50 -16.49
C ILE A 395 -4.90 -39.46 -17.24
N VAL A 396 -5.60 -38.99 -18.28
CA VAL A 396 -6.50 -39.81 -19.10
C VAL A 396 -5.73 -40.91 -19.82
N LEU A 397 -4.58 -40.62 -20.42
CA LEU A 397 -3.72 -41.62 -21.06
C LEU A 397 -3.18 -42.63 -20.04
N GLY A 398 -2.80 -42.19 -18.84
CA GLY A 398 -2.36 -43.06 -17.75
C GLY A 398 -3.46 -44.01 -17.27
N VAL A 399 -4.70 -43.51 -17.13
CA VAL A 399 -5.87 -44.31 -16.77
C VAL A 399 -6.19 -45.32 -17.88
N LEU A 400 -6.18 -44.90 -19.15
CA LEU A 400 -6.42 -45.79 -20.29
C LEU A 400 -5.34 -46.89 -20.40
N ALA A 401 -4.07 -46.56 -20.19
CA ALA A 401 -2.98 -47.53 -20.17
C ALA A 401 -3.15 -48.54 -19.02
N GLY A 402 -3.58 -48.07 -17.84
CA GLY A 402 -3.91 -48.94 -16.70
C GLY A 402 -5.06 -49.90 -16.99
N ILE A 403 -6.14 -49.41 -17.60
CA ILE A 403 -7.28 -50.26 -18.01
C ILE A 403 -6.82 -51.31 -19.03
N PHE A 404 -5.99 -50.93 -20.01
CA PHE A 404 -5.48 -51.85 -21.02
C PHE A 404 -4.60 -52.95 -20.40
N ALA A 405 -3.73 -52.59 -19.46
CA ALA A 405 -2.90 -53.56 -18.75
C ALA A 405 -3.76 -54.58 -17.97
N VAL A 406 -4.79 -54.11 -17.26
CA VAL A 406 -5.72 -54.98 -16.52
C VAL A 406 -6.50 -55.90 -17.46
N ALA A 407 -7.00 -55.38 -18.59
CA ALA A 407 -7.70 -56.16 -19.60
C ALA A 407 -6.79 -57.24 -20.20
N THR A 408 -5.50 -56.92 -20.43
CA THR A 408 -4.51 -57.87 -20.98
C THR A 408 -4.23 -59.01 -20.00
N VAL A 409 -4.09 -58.69 -18.71
CA VAL A 409 -3.92 -59.70 -17.64
C VAL A 409 -5.16 -60.58 -17.53
N LEU A 410 -6.36 -60.00 -17.53
CA LEU A 410 -7.62 -60.75 -17.52
C LEU A 410 -7.73 -61.68 -18.74
N PHE A 411 -7.38 -61.19 -19.93
CA PHE A 411 -7.40 -62.00 -21.14
C PHE A 411 -6.40 -63.15 -21.08
N ALA A 412 -5.19 -62.90 -20.57
CA ALA A 412 -4.19 -63.95 -20.35
C ALA A 412 -4.69 -65.01 -19.35
N VAL A 413 -5.28 -64.58 -18.23
CA VAL A 413 -5.88 -65.49 -17.23
C VAL A 413 -6.99 -66.33 -17.85
N LEU A 414 -7.92 -65.70 -18.59
CA LEU A 414 -9.00 -66.40 -19.29
C LEU A 414 -8.47 -67.38 -20.35
N PHE A 415 -7.42 -67.00 -21.09
CA PHE A 415 -6.76 -67.86 -22.06
C PHE A 415 -6.11 -69.08 -21.39
N PHE A 416 -5.41 -68.89 -20.26
CA PHE A 416 -4.83 -69.98 -19.48
C PHE A 416 -5.90 -70.91 -18.89
N LEU A 417 -7.00 -70.35 -18.36
CA LEU A 417 -8.13 -71.13 -17.86
C LEU A 417 -8.80 -71.94 -18.98
N ARG A 418 -8.96 -71.35 -20.18
CA ARG A 418 -9.49 -72.05 -21.35
C ARG A 418 -8.56 -73.16 -21.82
N LYS A 419 -7.24 -72.93 -21.84
CA LYS A 419 -6.25 -73.95 -22.21
C LYS A 419 -6.21 -75.10 -21.20
N LYS A 420 -6.38 -74.81 -19.90
CA LYS A 420 -6.55 -75.84 -18.86
C LYS A 420 -7.85 -76.64 -19.06
N ARG A 421 -8.95 -76.00 -19.46
CA ARG A 421 -10.22 -76.68 -19.74
C ARG A 421 -10.12 -77.63 -20.95
N VAL A 422 -9.50 -77.19 -22.04
CA VAL A 422 -9.25 -78.02 -23.24
C VAL A 422 -8.30 -79.19 -22.92
N ALA A 423 -7.30 -78.97 -22.05
CA ALA A 423 -6.42 -80.06 -21.60
C ALA A 423 -7.12 -81.08 -20.70
N TYR A 424 -8.19 -80.69 -20.00
CA TYR A 424 -9.03 -81.61 -19.21
C TYR A 424 -10.02 -82.39 -20.08
N GLU A 425 -10.59 -81.76 -21.12
CA GLU A 425 -11.50 -82.40 -22.09
C GLU A 425 -10.81 -83.36 -23.06
N GLN A 426 -9.47 -83.45 -23.08
CA GLN A 426 -8.71 -84.47 -23.83
C GLN A 426 -8.25 -85.66 -22.97
N VAL A 427 -8.64 -85.70 -21.68
CA VAL A 427 -8.29 -86.78 -20.73
C VAL A 427 -9.53 -87.58 -20.27
N GLU A 428 -10.73 -87.20 -20.70
CA GLU A 428 -11.91 -88.09 -20.77
C GLU A 428 -12.02 -88.71 -22.16
#